data_AF-A0A2N1PZC9-F1
#
_entry.id   AF-A0A2N1PZC9-F1
#
_cell.length_a   1.000
_cell.length_b   1.000
_cell.length_c   1.000
_cell.angle_alpha   90.00
_cell.angle_beta   90.00
_cell.angle_gamma   90.00
#
_symmetry.space_group_name_H-M   'P 1'
#
loop_
_entity.id
_entity.type
_entity.pdbx_description
1 polymer ?
#
loop_
_entity_poly.entity_id
_entity_poly.type
_entity_poly.pdbx_seq_one_letter_code
_entity_poly.pdbx_strand_id
1 'polypeptide(L)'
;MAIKQKQVEQKSKLLEVLTTEYKWENLLLGILATLAGALSLMIISGNSLLQINADFPILGQGNNGIIFAWVLFAISVFGLILVIYPFFLPAIPELKKITWPTLPKFLDHAVRTLIFLILVTGVIFLFDTILRQLIILGIL
;
A
#
# COMPACT_ATOMS: atom_id res chain seq x y z
N MET A 1 -30.20 30.56 -36.92
CA MET A 1 -29.67 29.19 -36.88
C MET A 1 -29.27 28.85 -35.46
N ALA A 2 -29.94 27.88 -34.83
CA ALA A 2 -29.55 27.41 -33.50
C ALA A 2 -28.34 26.48 -33.63
N ILE A 3 -27.19 26.91 -33.15
CA ILE A 3 -25.99 26.09 -33.06
C ILE A 3 -26.24 25.10 -31.91
N LYS A 4 -26.58 23.85 -32.25
CA LYS A 4 -26.64 22.76 -31.27
C LYS A 4 -25.23 22.55 -30.70
N GLN A 5 -25.00 23.05 -29.48
CA GLN A 5 -23.81 22.69 -28.71
C GLN A 5 -23.86 21.20 -28.44
N LYS A 6 -22.99 20.45 -29.11
CA LYS A 6 -22.78 19.02 -28.87
C LYS A 6 -22.27 18.88 -27.43
N GLN A 7 -23.07 18.26 -26.56
CA GLN A 7 -22.64 17.88 -25.21
C GLN A 7 -21.45 16.93 -25.37
N VAL A 8 -20.25 17.44 -25.14
CA VAL A 8 -19.06 16.61 -25.01
C VAL A 8 -19.20 15.93 -23.66
N GLU A 9 -19.71 14.70 -23.66
CA GLU A 9 -19.69 13.84 -22.49
C GLU A 9 -18.27 13.81 -21.94
N GLN A 10 -18.11 14.29 -20.71
CA GLN A 10 -16.89 14.13 -19.93
C GLN A 10 -16.73 12.64 -19.60
N LYS A 11 -16.36 11.81 -20.58
CA LYS A 11 -15.90 10.46 -20.31
C LYS A 11 -14.71 10.60 -19.35
N SER A 12 -14.81 9.92 -18.22
CA SER A 12 -13.75 9.91 -17.20
C SER A 12 -12.45 9.50 -17.88
N LYS A 13 -11.48 10.42 -17.98
CA LYS A 13 -10.16 10.17 -18.60
C LYS A 13 -9.49 8.93 -18.01
N LEU A 14 -9.80 8.59 -16.76
CA LEU A 14 -9.35 7.37 -16.08
C LEU A 14 -9.90 6.11 -16.75
N LEU A 15 -11.19 6.08 -17.11
CA LEU A 15 -11.79 4.94 -17.81
C LEU A 15 -11.23 4.83 -19.24
N GLU A 16 -11.05 5.95 -19.93
CA GLU A 16 -10.47 5.94 -21.27
C GLU A 16 -9.03 5.40 -21.25
N VAL A 17 -8.18 5.88 -20.34
CA VAL A 17 -6.81 5.41 -20.13
C VAL A 17 -6.79 3.92 -19.74
N LEU A 18 -7.60 3.50 -18.77
CA LEU A 18 -7.68 2.09 -18.33
C LEU A 18 -8.16 1.13 -19.42
N THR A 19 -8.93 1.59 -20.41
CA THR A 19 -9.50 0.72 -21.46
C THR A 19 -8.75 0.78 -22.78
N THR A 20 -8.06 1.88 -23.08
CA THR A 20 -7.33 2.06 -24.35
C THR A 20 -5.83 1.84 -24.26
N GLU A 21 -5.20 2.12 -23.11
CA GLU A 21 -3.75 1.92 -22.92
C GLU A 21 -3.41 0.62 -22.18
N TYR A 22 -4.32 0.09 -21.35
CA TYR A 22 -4.04 -1.10 -20.56
C TYR A 22 -4.60 -2.35 -21.22
N LYS A 23 -3.70 -3.27 -21.57
CA LYS A 23 -4.09 -4.65 -21.88
C LYS A 23 -4.76 -5.23 -20.64
N TRP A 24 -6.04 -5.59 -20.73
CA TRP A 24 -6.77 -6.32 -19.68
C TRP A 24 -5.98 -7.52 -19.14
N GLU A 25 -5.15 -8.11 -19.99
CA GLU A 25 -4.17 -9.15 -19.65
C GLU A 25 -3.25 -8.73 -18.49
N ASN A 26 -2.68 -7.52 -18.51
CA ASN A 26 -1.78 -7.04 -17.46
C ASN A 26 -2.52 -6.83 -16.14
N LEU A 27 -3.75 -6.33 -16.19
CA LEU A 27 -4.55 -6.10 -14.99
C LEU A 27 -4.97 -7.43 -14.34
N LEU A 28 -5.35 -8.42 -15.16
CA LEU A 28 -5.60 -9.79 -14.71
C LEU A 28 -4.36 -10.43 -14.11
N LEU A 29 -3.20 -10.29 -14.78
CA LEU A 29 -1.91 -10.76 -14.27
C LEU A 29 -1.54 -10.13 -12.92
N GLY A 30 -1.86 -8.85 -12.72
CA GLY A 30 -1.65 -8.16 -11.44
C GLY A 30 -2.49 -8.75 -10.31
N ILE A 31 -3.76 -9.02 -10.57
CA ILE A 31 -4.66 -9.66 -9.59
C ILE A 31 -4.16 -11.07 -9.27
N LEU A 32 -3.83 -11.86 -10.29
CA LEU A 32 -3.29 -13.21 -10.11
C LEU A 32 -1.98 -13.21 -9.32
N ALA A 33 -1.06 -12.29 -9.62
CA ALA A 33 0.19 -12.14 -8.90
C ALA A 33 -0.05 -11.71 -7.44
N THR A 34 -1.01 -10.82 -7.19
CA THR A 34 -1.39 -10.44 -5.81
C THR A 34 -1.92 -11.64 -5.03
N LEU A 35 -2.83 -12.42 -5.62
CA LEU A 35 -3.40 -13.61 -4.98
C LEU A 35 -2.33 -14.68 -4.74
N ALA A 36 -1.47 -14.95 -5.73
CA ALA A 36 -0.36 -15.88 -5.60
C ALA A 36 0.61 -15.45 -4.49
N GLY A 37 0.92 -14.15 -4.40
CA GLY A 37 1.74 -13.58 -3.34
C GLY A 37 1.10 -13.76 -1.96
N ALA A 38 -0.18 -13.45 -1.81
CA ALA A 38 -0.92 -13.65 -0.56
C ALA A 38 -0.92 -15.12 -0.13
N LEU A 39 -1.23 -16.05 -1.04
CA LEU A 39 -1.23 -17.49 -0.77
C LEU A 39 0.16 -18.01 -0.37
N SER A 40 1.21 -17.56 -1.06
CA SER A 40 2.58 -17.94 -0.73
C SER A 40 2.99 -17.47 0.67
N LEU A 41 2.64 -16.23 1.05
CA LEU A 41 2.92 -15.70 2.40
C LEU A 41 2.13 -16.43 3.49
N MET A 42 0.90 -16.86 3.22
CA MET A 42 0.12 -17.65 4.17
C MET A 42 0.80 -18.99 4.47
N ILE A 43 1.37 -19.65 3.45
CA ILE A 43 2.13 -20.90 3.59
C ILE A 43 3.44 -20.63 4.35
N ILE A 44 4.19 -19.58 3.98
CA ILE A 44 5.47 -19.23 4.63
C ILE A 44 5.26 -18.88 6.11
N SER A 45 4.18 -18.16 6.44
CA SER A 45 3.85 -17.75 7.81
C SER A 45 3.35 -18.90 8.68
N GLY A 46 3.10 -20.09 8.14
CA GLY A 46 2.60 -21.23 8.90
C GLY A 46 1.17 -21.04 9.44
N ASN A 47 0.35 -20.25 8.75
CA ASN A 47 -1.02 -19.97 9.19
C ASN A 47 -1.87 -21.26 9.22
N SER A 48 -2.69 -21.45 10.25
CA SER A 48 -3.60 -22.61 10.38
C SER A 48 -4.67 -22.71 9.28
N LEU A 49 -4.94 -21.61 8.58
CA LEU A 49 -5.92 -21.53 7.51
C LEU A 49 -5.47 -22.21 6.21
N LEU A 50 -4.16 -22.28 5.94
CA LEU A 50 -3.65 -22.77 4.66
C LEU A 50 -2.32 -23.50 4.85
N GLN A 51 -2.43 -24.83 4.94
CA GLN A 51 -1.31 -25.74 5.12
C GLN A 51 -1.29 -26.76 3.97
N ILE A 52 -0.09 -27.16 3.56
CA ILE A 52 0.10 -28.21 2.56
C ILE A 52 -0.06 -29.54 3.29
N ASN A 53 -0.98 -30.39 2.81
CA ASN A 53 -1.16 -31.73 3.35
C ASN A 53 0.12 -32.55 3.19
N ALA A 54 0.54 -33.26 4.23
CA ALA A 54 1.72 -34.14 4.23
C ALA A 54 1.62 -35.26 3.19
N ASP A 55 0.41 -35.73 2.88
CA ASP A 55 0.17 -36.76 1.87
C ASP A 55 0.20 -36.20 0.43
N PHE A 56 0.34 -34.87 0.27
CA PHE A 56 0.35 -34.26 -1.04
C PHE A 56 1.66 -34.63 -1.79
N PRO A 57 1.57 -35.16 -3.03
CA PRO A 57 2.74 -35.58 -3.78
C PRO A 57 3.77 -34.45 -3.90
N ILE A 58 5.03 -34.74 -3.57
CA ILE A 58 6.21 -33.87 -3.70
C ILE A 58 6.22 -32.68 -2.73
N LEU A 59 5.13 -31.91 -2.62
CA LEU A 59 5.05 -30.70 -1.79
C LEU A 59 4.82 -30.99 -0.30
N GLY A 60 4.14 -32.10 0.03
CA GLY A 60 3.91 -32.53 1.42
C GLY A 60 5.13 -33.19 2.08
N GLN A 61 6.16 -33.52 1.29
CA GLN A 61 7.34 -34.23 1.76
C GLN A 61 8.43 -33.26 2.22
N GLY A 62 8.83 -33.37 3.49
CA GLY A 62 9.93 -32.59 4.05
C GLY A 62 9.71 -31.08 3.93
N ASN A 63 10.74 -30.35 3.49
CA ASN A 63 10.71 -28.89 3.40
C ASN A 63 10.24 -28.38 2.02
N ASN A 64 9.77 -29.26 1.13
CA ASN A 64 9.48 -28.95 -0.26
C ASN A 64 8.32 -27.95 -0.41
N GLY A 65 7.30 -28.03 0.45
CA GLY A 65 6.19 -27.10 0.46
C GLY A 65 6.59 -25.66 0.77
N ILE A 66 7.55 -25.48 1.69
CA ILE A 66 8.11 -24.17 2.03
C ILE A 66 8.98 -23.63 0.89
N ILE A 67 9.80 -24.49 0.27
CA ILE A 67 10.61 -24.12 -0.90
C ILE A 67 9.71 -23.66 -2.05
N PHE A 68 8.64 -24.40 -2.33
CA PHE A 68 7.66 -24.02 -3.34
C PHE A 68 7.02 -22.66 -3.04
N ALA A 69 6.63 -22.41 -1.78
CA ALA A 69 6.03 -21.14 -1.40
C ALA A 69 6.98 -19.96 -1.62
N TRP A 70 8.27 -20.11 -1.31
CA TRP A 70 9.27 -19.07 -1.59
C TRP A 70 9.48 -18.81 -3.09
N VAL A 71 9.48 -19.87 -3.90
CA VAL A 71 9.57 -19.73 -5.37
C VAL A 71 8.32 -19.03 -5.93
N LEU A 72 7.13 -19.45 -5.48
CA LEU A 72 5.87 -18.83 -5.87
C LEU A 72 5.83 -17.35 -5.45
N PHE A 73 6.29 -17.04 -4.24
CA PHE A 73 6.39 -15.67 -3.75
C PHE A 73 7.31 -14.83 -4.64
N ALA A 74 8.52 -15.31 -4.94
CA ALA A 74 9.45 -14.61 -5.81
C ALA A 74 8.84 -14.30 -7.19
N ILE A 75 8.24 -15.29 -7.84
CA ILE A 75 7.59 -15.12 -9.15
C ILE A 75 6.43 -14.12 -9.06
N SER A 76 5.63 -14.17 -7.98
CA SER A 76 4.52 -13.24 -7.77
C SER A 76 5.00 -11.79 -7.62
N VAL A 77 6.10 -11.56 -6.90
CA VAL A 77 6.70 -10.23 -6.75
C VAL A 77 7.21 -9.72 -8.09
N PHE A 78 7.91 -10.55 -8.87
CA PHE A 78 8.35 -10.17 -10.22
C PHE A 78 7.16 -9.85 -11.14
N GLY A 79 6.10 -10.68 -11.10
CA GLY A 79 4.87 -10.43 -11.85
C GLY A 79 4.21 -9.10 -11.47
N LEU A 80 4.11 -8.80 -10.17
CA LEU A 80 3.59 -7.53 -9.69
C LEU A 80 4.41 -6.34 -10.16
N ILE A 81 5.74 -6.42 -10.07
CA ILE A 81 6.63 -5.35 -10.54
C ILE A 81 6.40 -5.09 -12.03
N LEU A 82 6.35 -6.15 -12.86
CA LEU A 82 6.14 -6.01 -14.30
C LEU A 82 4.79 -5.40 -14.66
N VAL A 83 3.73 -5.75 -13.92
CA VAL A 83 2.39 -5.19 -14.14
C VAL A 83 2.30 -3.74 -13.68
N ILE A 84 2.93 -3.40 -12.55
CA ILE A 84 2.86 -2.06 -11.96
C ILE A 84 3.81 -1.07 -12.66
N TYR A 85 4.95 -1.55 -13.17
CA TYR A 85 5.96 -0.72 -13.86
C TYR A 85 5.40 0.27 -14.91
N PRO A 86 4.52 -0.13 -15.86
CA PRO A 86 3.95 0.80 -16.83
C PRO A 86 3.10 1.91 -16.22
N PHE A 87 2.56 1.74 -15.00
CA PHE A 87 1.81 2.79 -14.30
C PHE A 87 2.73 3.89 -13.75
N PHE A 88 3.94 3.53 -13.31
CA PHE A 88 4.89 4.50 -12.77
C PHE A 88 5.62 5.29 -13.86
N LEU A 89 5.87 4.70 -15.02
CA LEU A 89 6.52 5.36 -16.16
C LEU A 89 5.91 6.73 -16.54
N PRO A 90 4.58 6.88 -16.72
CA PRO A 90 3.94 8.17 -16.99
C PRO A 90 3.85 9.07 -15.74
N ALA A 91 3.87 8.49 -14.53
CA ALA A 91 3.84 9.27 -13.29
C ALA A 91 5.17 9.98 -13.01
N ILE A 92 6.32 9.40 -13.38
CA ILE A 92 7.65 10.00 -13.16
C ILE A 92 7.78 11.43 -13.73
N PRO A 93 7.44 11.72 -15.00
CA PRO A 93 7.52 13.09 -15.52
C PRO A 93 6.52 14.03 -14.85
N GLU A 94 5.39 13.55 -14.33
CA GLU A 94 4.46 14.36 -13.55
C GLU A 94 5.02 14.69 -12.17
N LEU A 95 5.66 13.74 -11.48
CA LEU A 95 6.34 13.97 -10.20
C LEU A 95 7.46 15.00 -10.32
N LYS A 96 8.11 15.10 -11.48
CA LYS A 96 9.12 16.13 -11.77
C LYS A 96 8.53 17.54 -11.94
N LYS A 97 7.24 17.66 -12.28
CA LYS A 97 6.54 18.96 -12.38
C LYS A 97 6.13 19.48 -11.00
N ILE A 98 6.11 18.62 -9.99
CA ILE A 98 5.80 19.02 -8.62
C ILE A 98 6.91 19.93 -8.11
N THR A 99 6.52 21.11 -7.62
CA THR A 99 7.42 22.06 -6.96
C THR A 99 7.70 21.58 -5.53
N TRP A 100 8.69 20.69 -5.41
CA TRP A 100 9.12 20.17 -4.11
C TRP A 100 9.65 21.29 -3.20
N PRO A 101 9.34 21.25 -1.89
CA PRO A 101 9.89 22.21 -0.95
C PRO A 101 11.41 22.08 -0.92
N THR A 102 12.10 23.22 -0.85
CA THR A 102 13.55 23.24 -0.65
C THR A 102 13.89 22.69 0.74
N LEU A 103 15.06 22.06 0.90
CA LEU A 103 15.49 21.49 2.19
C LEU A 103 15.30 22.44 3.38
N PRO A 104 15.61 23.76 3.29
CA PRO A 104 15.37 24.68 4.39
C PRO A 104 13.88 24.84 4.73
N LYS A 105 12.99 24.93 3.73
CA LYS A 105 11.54 25.03 3.96
C LYS A 105 10.97 23.73 4.54
N PHE A 106 11.47 22.58 4.09
CA PHE A 106 11.10 21.29 4.64
C PHE A 106 11.48 21.20 6.12
N LEU A 107 12.72 21.57 6.48
CA LEU A 107 13.18 21.56 7.87
C LEU A 107 12.39 22.54 8.75
N ASP A 108 12.08 23.74 8.27
CA ASP A 108 11.25 24.71 9.00
C ASP A 108 9.87 24.11 9.37
N HIS A 109 9.18 23.51 8.38
CA HIS A 109 7.90 22.86 8.61
C HIS A 109 7.99 21.62 9.49
N ALA A 110 9.04 20.80 9.32
CA ALA A 110 9.26 19.62 10.14
C ALA A 110 9.49 19.98 11.61
N VAL A 111 10.38 20.94 11.88
CA VAL A 111 10.68 21.43 13.24
C VAL A 111 9.43 22.03 13.89
N ARG A 112 8.66 22.85 13.16
CA ARG A 112 7.43 23.45 13.68
C ARG A 112 6.40 22.39 14.06
N THR A 113 6.26 21.35 13.23
CA THR A 113 5.35 20.23 13.51
C THR A 113 5.82 19.42 14.72
N LEU A 114 7.13 19.20 14.86
CA LEU A 114 7.72 18.46 15.97
C LEU A 114 7.55 19.23 17.30
N ILE A 115 7.75 20.55 17.29
CA ILE A 115 7.47 21.42 18.44
C ILE A 115 5.98 21.35 18.84
N PHE A 116 5.08 21.44 17.87
CA PHE A 116 3.65 21.31 18.12
C PHE A 116 3.30 19.95 18.75
N LEU A 117 3.85 18.86 18.21
CA LEU A 117 3.64 17.51 18.72
C LEU A 117 4.15 17.36 20.16
N ILE A 118 5.34 17.89 20.48
CA ILE A 118 5.88 17.90 21.84
C ILE A 118 4.96 18.68 22.78
N LEU A 119 4.48 19.85 22.37
CA LEU A 119 3.58 20.67 23.19
C LEU A 119 2.27 19.93 23.50
N VAL A 120 1.61 19.39 22.49
CA VAL A 120 0.35 18.65 22.65
C VAL A 120 0.56 17.41 23.52
N THR A 121 1.61 16.64 23.25
CA THR A 121 1.95 15.46 24.05
C THR A 121 2.24 15.84 25.50
N GLY A 122 2.97 16.93 25.72
CA GLY A 122 3.27 17.44 27.05
C GLY A 122 2.02 17.86 27.83
N VAL A 123 1.08 18.53 27.18
CA VAL A 123 -0.22 18.89 27.79
C VAL A 123 -1.00 17.63 28.18
N ILE A 124 -1.12 16.67 27.27
CA ILE A 124 -1.82 15.40 27.55
C ILE A 124 -1.13 14.65 28.71
N PHE A 125 0.19 14.59 28.70
CA PHE A 125 0.98 13.94 29.75
C PHE A 125 0.80 14.61 31.12
N LEU A 126 0.76 15.95 31.17
CA LEU A 126 0.49 16.69 32.40
C LEU A 126 -0.92 16.39 32.94
N PHE A 127 -1.94 16.41 32.07
CA PHE A 127 -3.29 16.04 32.47
C PHE A 127 -3.36 14.60 32.97
N ASP A 128 -2.77 13.64 32.26
CA ASP A 128 -2.72 12.24 32.68
C ASP A 128 -2.05 12.09 34.06
N THR A 129 -0.94 12.79 34.28
CA THR A 129 -0.23 12.77 35.57
C THR A 129 -1.07 13.35 36.70
N ILE A 130 -1.69 14.52 36.49
CA ILE A 130 -2.54 15.18 37.50
C ILE A 130 -3.77 14.33 37.81
N LEU A 131 -4.44 13.81 36.79
CA LEU A 131 -5.63 12.97 36.97
C LEU A 131 -5.29 11.69 37.74
N ARG A 132 -4.18 11.01 37.40
CA ARG A 132 -3.70 9.84 38.17
C ARG A 132 -3.46 10.21 39.63
N GLN A 133 -2.82 11.34 39.90
CA GLN A 133 -2.53 11.77 41.26
C GLN A 133 -3.81 12.09 42.06
N LEU A 134 -4.78 12.76 41.44
CA LEU A 134 -6.08 13.06 42.08
C LEU A 134 -6.89 11.80 42.40
N ILE A 135 -6.90 10.81 41.49
CA ILE A 135 -7.53 9.51 41.72
C ILE A 135 -6.85 8.77 42.87
N ILE A 136 -5.51 8.77 42.92
CA ILE A 136 -4.75 8.13 44.01
C ILE A 136 -5.04 8.82 45.37
N LEU A 137 -5.21 10.14 45.37
CA LEU A 137 -5.57 10.92 46.56
C LEU A 137 -7.05 10.76 46.98
N GLY A 138 -7.89 10.09 46.18
CA GLY A 138 -9.32 9.89 46.46
C GLY A 138 -10.16 11.17 46.39
N ILE A 139 -9.65 12.21 45.72
CA ILE A 139 -10.37 13.49 45.51
C ILE A 139 -11.38 13.35 44.37
N LEU A 140 -11.14 12.41 43.45
CA LEU A 140 -11.93 12.13 42.26
C LEU A 140 -12.15 10.62 42.10
#